data_AF-A0A497JVZ8-F1
#
_entry.id   AF-A0A497JVZ8-F1
#
_cell.length_a   1.000
_cell.length_b   1.000
_cell.length_c   1.000
_cell.angle_alpha   90.00
_cell.angle_beta   90.00
_cell.angle_gamma   90.00
#
_symmetry.space_group_name_H-M   'P 1'
#
loop_
_entity.id
_entity.type
_entity.pdbx_description
1 polymer ?
#
loop_
_entity_poly.entity_id
_entity_poly.type
_entity_poly.pdbx_seq_one_letter_code
_entity_poly.pdbx_strand_id
1 'polypeptide(L)' 'MSDLEEYTQMMQETARAIWGEERAEEMSAHIEAMSKAVWVVGNTVLDPGTEPVTRLNHRREAGS' A
#
# COMPACT_ATOMS: atom_id res chain seq x y z
N MET A 1 -7.53 -0.57 -20.07
CA MET A 1 -6.91 -0.86 -18.78
C MET A 1 -7.40 0.16 -17.79
N SER A 2 -7.70 -0.26 -16.57
CA SER A 2 -8.00 0.66 -15.46
C SER A 2 -6.71 1.17 -14.82
N ASP A 3 -6.78 2.33 -14.15
CA ASP A 3 -5.62 2.92 -13.44
C ASP A 3 -5.01 1.95 -12.40
N LEU A 4 -5.83 1.11 -11.79
CA LEU A 4 -5.39 0.06 -10.85
C LEU A 4 -4.62 -1.06 -11.57
N GLU A 5 -5.03 -1.45 -12.78
CA GLU A 5 -4.31 -2.44 -13.59
C GLU A 5 -2.96 -1.89 -14.03
N GLU A 6 -2.90 -0.63 -14.45
CA GLU A 6 -1.65 0.07 -14.79
C GLU A 6 -0.71 0.15 -13.59
N TYR A 7 -1.23 0.54 -12.41
CA TYR A 7 -0.46 0.58 -11.18
C TYR A 7 0.08 -0.81 -10.79
N THR A 8 -0.77 -1.84 -10.89
CA THR A 8 -0.36 -3.22 -10.58
C THR A 8 0.73 -3.71 -11.53
N GLN A 9 0.62 -3.41 -12.82
CA GLN A 9 1.63 -3.75 -13.80
C GLN A 9 2.97 -3.05 -13.50
N MET A 10 2.94 -1.75 -13.20
CA MET A 10 4.14 -1.00 -12.79
C MET A 10 4.81 -1.63 -11.55
N MET A 11 4.03 -2.08 -10.57
CA MET A 11 4.58 -2.74 -9.38
C MET A 11 5.23 -4.10 -9.71
N GLN A 12 4.64 -4.87 -10.62
CA GLN A 12 5.25 -6.13 -11.09
C GLN A 12 6.54 -5.90 -11.87
N GLU A 13 6.58 -4.90 -12.75
CA GLU A 13 7.79 -4.50 -13.49
C GLU A 13 8.89 -4.02 -12.53
N THR A 14 8.52 -3.24 -11.52
CA THR A 14 9.45 -2.80 -10.47
C THR A 14 10.00 -3.98 -9.67
N ALA A 15 9.15 -4.95 -9.31
CA ALA A 15 9.59 -6.15 -8.60
C ALA A 15 10.57 -6.99 -9.45
N ARG A 16 10.30 -7.17 -10.75
CA ARG A 16 11.23 -7.83 -11.68
C ARG A 16 12.56 -7.10 -11.76
N ALA A 17 12.56 -5.77 -11.81
CA ALA A 17 13.77 -4.97 -11.88
C ALA A 17 14.64 -5.06 -10.60
N ILE A 18 14.01 -5.14 -9.42
CA ILE A 18 14.73 -5.17 -8.13
C ILE A 18 15.14 -6.60 -7.75
N TRP A 19 14.26 -7.58 -7.94
CA TRP A 19 14.44 -8.94 -7.42
C TRP A 19 14.73 -9.98 -8.50
N GLY A 20 14.64 -9.62 -9.79
CA GLY A 20 14.73 -10.55 -10.90
C GLY A 20 13.40 -11.26 -11.18
N GLU A 21 13.33 -11.93 -12.34
CA GLU A 21 12.08 -12.52 -12.86
C GLU A 21 11.52 -13.62 -11.95
N GLU A 22 12.36 -14.60 -11.58
CA GLU A 22 11.96 -15.75 -10.77
C GLU A 22 11.33 -15.34 -9.44
N ARG A 23 11.98 -14.42 -8.71
CA ARG A 23 11.48 -13.97 -7.40
C ARG A 23 10.27 -13.06 -7.51
N ALA A 24 10.16 -12.29 -8.59
CA ALA A 24 8.98 -11.46 -8.85
C ALA A 24 7.75 -12.33 -9.22
N GLU A 25 7.94 -13.41 -9.96
CA GLU A 25 6.86 -14.37 -10.27
C GLU A 25 6.35 -15.08 -9.01
N GLU A 26 7.25 -15.56 -8.14
CA GLU A 26 6.88 -16.15 -6.85
C GLU A 26 6.03 -15.20 -5.98
N MET A 27 6.29 -13.90 -6.10
CA MET A 27 5.61 -12.85 -5.32
C MET A 27 4.44 -12.19 -6.08
N SER A 28 4.15 -12.60 -7.31
CA SER A 28 3.22 -11.90 -8.20
C SER A 28 1.82 -11.74 -7.61
N ALA A 29 1.29 -12.80 -6.99
CA ALA A 29 -0.01 -12.78 -6.32
C ALA A 29 -0.03 -11.82 -5.10
N HIS A 30 1.07 -11.76 -4.35
CA HIS A 30 1.21 -10.82 -3.23
C HIS A 30 1.33 -9.38 -3.71
N ILE A 31 2.08 -9.14 -4.78
CA ILE A 31 2.22 -7.82 -5.41
C ILE A 31 0.86 -7.33 -5.89
N GLU A 32 0.06 -8.19 -6.53
CA GLU A 32 -1.29 -7.86 -6.97
C GLU A 32 -2.20 -7.49 -5.79
N ALA A 33 -2.24 -8.34 -4.75
CA ALA A 33 -3.08 -8.10 -3.57
C ALA A 33 -2.69 -6.79 -2.85
N MET A 34 -1.39 -6.54 -2.68
CA MET A 34 -0.88 -5.33 -2.06
C MET A 34 -1.13 -4.09 -2.91
N SER A 35 -1.00 -4.20 -4.24
CA SER A 35 -1.27 -3.08 -5.15
C SER A 35 -2.72 -2.63 -5.03
N LYS A 36 -3.67 -3.57 -4.97
CA LYS A 36 -5.09 -3.28 -4.72
C LYS A 36 -5.31 -2.62 -3.37
N ALA A 37 -4.72 -3.15 -2.30
CA ALA A 37 -4.88 -2.58 -0.96
C ALA A 37 -4.33 -1.15 -0.86
N VAL A 38 -3.12 -0.92 -1.37
CA VAL A 38 -2.49 0.41 -1.40
C VAL A 38 -3.28 1.38 -2.26
N TRP A 39 -3.79 0.93 -3.41
CA TRP A 39 -4.64 1.76 -4.27
C TRP A 39 -5.91 2.22 -3.55
N VAL A 40 -6.58 1.33 -2.82
CA VAL A 40 -7.78 1.68 -2.03
C VAL A 40 -7.42 2.69 -0.93
N VAL A 41 -6.35 2.44 -0.18
CA VAL A 41 -5.93 3.33 0.90
C VAL A 41 -5.51 4.69 0.36
N GLY A 42 -4.75 4.74 -0.74
CA GLY A 42 -4.28 5.98 -1.35
C GLY A 42 -5.39 6.84 -1.95
N ASN A 43 -6.47 6.20 -2.42
CA ASN A 43 -7.66 6.90 -2.93
C ASN A 43 -8.73 7.15 -1.85
N THR A 44 -8.49 6.73 -0.61
CA THR A 44 -9.36 7.06 0.51
C THR A 44 -9.16 8.53 0.88
N VAL A 45 -10.20 9.34 0.74
CA VAL A 45 -10.17 10.74 1.19
C VAL A 45 -10.15 10.75 2.72
N LEU A 46 -9.06 11.28 3.28
CA LEU A 46 -8.93 11.49 4.71
C LEU A 46 -9.42 12.89 5.08
N ASP A 47 -10.16 13.01 6.17
CA ASP A 47 -10.45 14.30 6.78
C ASP A 47 -9.13 14.89 7.30
N PRO A 48 -8.73 16.12 6.89
CA PRO A 48 -7.51 16.79 7.37
C PRO A 48 -7.39 16.90 8.89
N GLY A 49 -8.51 16.87 9.63
CA GLY A 49 -8.52 16.84 11.09
C GLY A 49 -8.25 15.47 11.71
N THR A 50 -8.18 14.41 10.90
CA THR A 50 -7.92 13.04 11.36
C THR A 50 -6.44 12.88 11.72
N GLU A 51 -6.17 12.80 13.02
CA GLU A 51 -4.83 12.53 13.53
C GLU A 51 -4.45 11.06 13.35
N PRO A 52 -3.16 10.75 13.13
CA PRO A 52 -2.67 9.39 13.17
C PRO A 52 -3.02 8.71 14.50
N VAL A 53 -3.45 7.45 14.45
CA VAL A 53 -3.85 6.66 15.64
C VAL A 53 -2.74 6.61 16.71
N THR A 54 -1.47 6.65 16.29
CA THR A 54 -0.31 6.70 17.19
C THR A 54 -0.32 7.92 18.12
N ARG A 55 -0.81 9.08 17.65
CA ARG A 55 -0.96 10.28 18.49
C ARG A 55 -2.14 10.18 19.46
N LEU A 56 -3.22 9.48 19.08
CA LEU A 56 -4.37 9.24 19.95
C LEU A 56 -3.99 8.33 21.12
N ASN A 57 -3.20 7.29 20.86
CA ASN A 57 -2.74 6.36 21.89
C ASN A 57 -1.84 7.06 22.93
N HIS A 58 -0.88 7.88 22.49
CA HIS A 58 -0.02 8.63 23.43
C HIS A 58 -0.80 9.64 24.29
N ARG A 59 -1.84 10.31 23.76
CA ARG A 59 -2.70 11.19 24.57
C ARG A 59 -3.49 10.43 25.63
N ARG A 60 -3.93 9.21 25.32
CA ARG A 60 -4.65 8.34 26.26
C ARG A 60 -3.76 7.88 27.41
N GLU A 61 -2.49 7.57 27.12
CA GLU A 61 -1.51 7.15 28.13
C GLU A 61 -1.00 8.31 28.99
N ALA A 62 -0.90 9.53 28.43
CA ALA A 62 -0.46 10.72 29.17
C ALA A 62 -1.55 11.36 30.06
N GLY A 63 -2.80 10.91 29.93
CA GLY A 63 -3.96 11.42 30.69
C GLY A 63 -4.43 10.49 31.83
N SER A 64 -3.67 9.44 32.15
CA SER A 64 -3.95 8.47 33.20
C SER A 64 -2.88 8.48 34.28
#